data_AF-M0HTW5-F1
#
_entry.id   AF-M0HTW5-F1
#
_cell.length_a   1.000
_cell.length_b   1.000
_cell.length_c   1.000
_cell.angle_alpha   90.00
_cell.angle_beta   90.00
_cell.angle_gamma   90.00
#
_symmetry.space_group_name_H-M   'P 1'
#
loop_
_entity.id
_entity.type
_entity.pdbx_description
1 polymer ?
#
loop_
_entity_poly.entity_id
_entity_poly.type
_entity_poly.pdbx_seq_one_letter_code
_entity_poly.pdbx_strand_id
1 'polypeptide(L)' 'MATAKSNRFEYEYPVGYEPEVETETVELNRRTVERLDALCEEDESLDELINELVSIHVASELLAARVDSPLVE' A
#
# COMPACT_ATOMS: atom_id res chain seq x y z
N MET A 1 20.81 29.12 -0.87
CA MET A 1 19.59 28.42 -0.41
C MET A 1 19.11 27.55 -1.56
N ALA A 2 19.27 26.24 -1.46
CA ALA A 2 18.72 25.30 -2.44
C ALA A 2 17.29 24.97 -2.01
N THR A 3 16.30 25.40 -2.81
CA THR A 3 14.91 25.01 -2.61
C THR A 3 14.71 23.67 -3.33
N ALA A 4 14.37 22.63 -2.58
CA ALA A 4 13.93 21.38 -3.18
C ALA A 4 12.55 21.63 -3.78
N LYS A 5 12.48 21.69 -5.12
CA LYS A 5 11.19 21.67 -5.81
C LYS A 5 10.55 20.31 -5.51
N SER A 6 9.48 20.32 -4.73
CA SER A 6 8.60 19.16 -4.57
C SER A 6 8.11 18.78 -5.96
N ASN A 7 8.71 17.74 -6.54
CA ASN A 7 8.31 17.24 -7.84
C ASN A 7 7.05 16.39 -7.63
N ARG A 8 5.94 17.06 -7.31
CA ARG A 8 4.62 16.44 -7.34
C ARG A 8 4.31 16.24 -8.81
N PHE A 9 4.54 15.04 -9.32
CA PHE A 9 4.16 14.65 -10.66
C PHE A 9 2.62 14.75 -10.74
N GLU A 10 2.12 15.84 -11.29
CA GLU A 10 0.73 15.96 -11.70
C GLU A 10 0.61 15.18 -13.01
N TYR A 11 0.14 13.94 -12.91
CA TYR A 11 -0.20 13.16 -14.09
C TYR A 11 -1.45 13.78 -14.72
N GLU A 12 -1.27 14.52 -15.81
CA GLU A 12 -2.39 14.94 -16.67
C GLU A 12 -2.95 13.69 -17.36
N TYR A 13 -3.93 13.05 -16.73
CA TYR A 13 -4.71 12.01 -17.39
C TYR A 13 -5.47 12.64 -18.57
N PRO A 14 -5.46 12.00 -19.76
CA PRO A 14 -6.19 12.53 -20.92
C PRO A 14 -7.68 12.67 -20.58
N VAL A 15 -8.31 13.75 -21.07
CA VAL A 15 -9.72 14.07 -20.82
C VAL A 15 -10.60 12.89 -21.23
N GLY A 16 -11.26 12.26 -20.25
CA GLY A 16 -12.10 11.06 -20.45
C GLY A 16 -11.47 9.74 -19.99
N TYR A 17 -10.25 9.76 -19.44
CA TYR A 17 -9.70 8.62 -18.71
C TYR A 17 -10.21 8.65 -17.27
N GLU A 18 -11.29 7.92 -17.01
CA GLU A 18 -11.61 7.48 -15.66
C GLU A 18 -10.72 6.25 -15.41
N PRO A 19 -9.70 6.32 -14.53
CA PRO A 19 -8.95 5.12 -14.18
C PRO A 19 -9.95 4.10 -13.65
N GLU A 20 -10.08 2.98 -14.35
CA GLU A 20 -10.83 1.84 -13.84
C GLU A 20 -10.13 1.42 -12.55
N VAL A 21 -10.76 1.70 -11.41
CA VAL A 21 -10.29 1.15 -10.13
C VAL A 21 -10.59 -0.34 -10.24
N GLU A 22 -9.57 -1.12 -10.63
CA GLU A 22 -9.65 -2.57 -10.65
C GLU A 22 -9.99 -3.04 -9.23
N THR A 23 -11.24 -3.43 -9.03
CA THR A 23 -11.75 -3.93 -7.76
C THR A 23 -11.96 -5.43 -7.90
N GLU A 24 -11.09 -6.20 -7.24
CA GLU A 24 -11.22 -7.66 -7.14
C GLU A 24 -11.74 -8.04 -5.76
N THR A 25 -12.80 -8.84 -5.72
CA THR A 25 -13.38 -9.33 -4.45
C THR A 25 -12.65 -10.59 -3.99
N VAL A 26 -12.26 -10.64 -2.71
CA VAL A 26 -11.55 -11.78 -2.11
C VAL A 26 -12.35 -12.34 -0.94
N GLU A 27 -12.46 -13.67 -0.85
CA GLU A 27 -13.08 -14.32 0.29
C GLU A 27 -12.09 -14.45 1.46
N LEU A 28 -12.48 -13.89 2.61
CA LEU A 28 -11.72 -14.00 3.85
C LEU A 28 -12.46 -14.85 4.86
N ASN A 29 -11.71 -15.64 5.63
CA ASN A 29 -12.30 -16.35 6.75
C ASN A 29 -12.77 -15.35 7.82
N ARG A 30 -13.78 -15.74 8.58
CA ARG A 30 -14.40 -14.90 9.61
C ARG A 30 -13.40 -14.32 10.61
N ARG A 31 -12.43 -15.12 11.06
CA ARG A 31 -11.44 -14.68 12.04
C ARG A 31 -10.52 -13.60 11.47
N THR A 32 -10.19 -13.66 10.18
CA THR A 32 -9.42 -12.62 9.51
C THR A 32 -10.23 -11.32 9.42
N VAL A 33 -11.51 -11.40 9.08
CA VAL A 33 -12.40 -10.23 9.05
C VAL A 33 -12.48 -9.57 10.43
N GLU A 34 -12.72 -10.36 11.49
CA GLU A 34 -12.77 -9.85 12.87
C GLU A 34 -11.46 -9.17 13.30
N ARG A 35 -10.31 -9.62 12.77
CA ARG A 35 -9.01 -8.97 13.03
C ARG A 35 -8.83 -7.68 12.25
N LEU A 36 -9.35 -7.60 11.03
CA LEU A 36 -9.32 -6.38 10.22
C LEU A 36 -10.24 -5.33 10.85
N ASP A 37 -11.46 -5.71 11.24
CA ASP A 37 -12.40 -4.82 11.92
C ASP A 37 -11.83 -4.23 13.22
N ALA A 38 -11.03 -5.01 13.95
CA ALA A 38 -10.39 -4.56 15.19
C ALA A 38 -9.21 -3.59 14.96
N LEU A 39 -8.66 -3.56 13.74
CA LEU A 39 -7.54 -2.69 13.34
C LEU A 39 -8.02 -1.44 12.62
N CYS A 40 -9.17 -1.50 11.96
CA CYS A 40 -9.76 -0.41 11.18
C CYS A 40 -10.12 0.79 12.08
N GLU A 41 -9.62 1.97 11.72
CA GLU A 41 -9.96 3.22 12.42
C GLU A 41 -11.31 3.79 11.95
N GLU A 42 -11.92 4.69 12.75
CA GLU A 42 -13.31 5.16 12.54
C GLU A 42 -13.56 5.86 11.18
N ASP A 43 -12.54 6.50 10.62
CA ASP A 43 -12.62 7.23 9.35
C ASP A 43 -11.86 6.52 8.19
N GLU A 44 -11.34 5.32 8.43
CA GLU A 44 -10.56 4.54 7.48
C GLU A 44 -11.44 3.52 6.74
N SER A 45 -11.20 3.35 5.44
CA SER A 45 -11.86 2.29 4.68
C SER A 45 -11.09 0.97 4.76
N LEU A 46 -11.81 -0.17 4.68
CA LEU A 46 -11.16 -1.48 4.70
C LEU A 46 -10.12 -1.64 3.57
N ASP A 47 -10.38 -1.07 2.40
CA ASP A 47 -9.47 -1.09 1.25
C ASP A 47 -8.20 -0.26 1.51
N GLU A 48 -8.33 0.87 2.22
CA GLU A 48 -7.19 1.70 2.65
C GLU A 48 -6.32 0.95 3.66
N LEU A 49 -6.92 0.36 4.69
CA LEU A 49 -6.24 -0.48 5.68
C LEU A 49 -5.51 -1.65 5.01
N ILE A 50 -6.19 -2.36 4.10
CA ILE A 50 -5.61 -3.50 3.39
C ILE A 50 -4.39 -3.06 2.57
N ASN A 51 -4.48 -1.92 1.87
CA ASN A 51 -3.36 -1.38 1.10
C ASN A 51 -2.17 -0.99 1.99
N GLU A 52 -2.42 -0.42 3.18
CA GLU A 52 -1.35 -0.14 4.14
C GLU A 52 -0.68 -1.42 4.63
N LEU A 53 -1.47 -2.42 5.06
CA LEU A 53 -0.96 -3.70 5.56
C LEU A 53 -0.10 -4.42 4.51
N VAL A 54 -0.54 -4.42 3.24
CA VAL A 54 0.24 -4.98 2.12
C VAL A 54 1.54 -4.21 1.92
N SER A 55 1.49 -2.88 1.94
CA SER A 55 2.67 -2.03 1.79
C SER A 55 3.70 -2.27 2.90
N ILE A 56 3.25 -2.40 4.14
CA ILE A 56 4.09 -2.73 5.30
C ILE A 56 4.71 -4.11 5.14
N HIS A 57 3.93 -5.12 4.72
CA HIS A 57 4.43 -6.47 4.52
C HIS A 57 5.52 -6.50 3.43
N VAL A 58 5.28 -5.88 2.29
CA VAL A 58 6.27 -5.79 1.19
C VAL A 58 7.55 -5.10 1.66
N ALA A 59 7.45 -3.98 2.38
CA ALA A 59 8.61 -3.29 2.92
C ALA A 59 9.40 -4.17 3.92
N SER A 60 8.69 -4.94 4.74
CA SER A 60 9.28 -5.86 5.72
C SER A 60 10.02 -7.01 5.05
N GLU A 61 9.42 -7.63 4.03
CA GLU A 61 10.04 -8.70 3.24
C GLU A 61 11.29 -8.20 2.50
N LEU A 62 11.22 -7.00 1.91
CA LEU A 62 12.37 -6.37 1.26
C LEU A 62 13.52 -6.09 2.25
N LEU A 63 13.18 -5.68 3.48
CA LEU A 63 14.18 -5.47 4.52
C LEU A 63 14.80 -6.80 4.97
N ALA A 64 14.00 -7.84 5.18
CA ALA A 64 14.48 -9.17 5.52
C ALA A 64 15.42 -9.74 4.43
N ALA A 65 15.02 -9.63 3.16
CA ALA A 65 15.83 -10.09 2.03
C ALA A 65 17.17 -9.35 1.89
N ARG A 66 17.24 -8.07 2.31
CA ARG A 66 18.49 -7.30 2.37
C ARG A 66 19.43 -7.78 3.48
N VAL A 67 18.89 -8.22 4.61
CA VAL A 67 19.69 -8.76 5.72
C VAL A 67 20.25 -10.15 5.37
N ASP A 68 19.48 -10.95 4.63
CA ASP A 68 19.90 -12.29 4.18
C ASP A 68 20.82 -12.28 2.94
N SER A 69 21.02 -11.13 2.30
CA SER A 69 22.04 -11.00 1.26
C SER A 69 23.42 -10.94 1.93
N PRO A 70 24.33 -11.89 1.66
CA PRO A 70 25.66 -11.84 2.24
C PRO A 70 26.31 -10.53 1.79
N LEU A 71 26.90 -9.80 2.73
CA LEU A 71 27.79 -8.69 2.41
C LEU A 71 28.81 -9.23 1.41
N VAL A 72 28.72 -8.77 0.16
CA VAL A 72 29.68 -9.14 -0.87
C VAL A 72 31.06 -8.74 -0.35
N GLU A 73 31.93 -9.73 -0.11
CA GLU A 73 33.33 -9.54 0.29
C GLU A 73 34.15 -8.86 -0.80
#